data_AF-A0A1W6SQS9-F1
#
_entry.id   AF-A0A1W6SQS9-F1
#
_cell.length_a   1.000
_cell.length_b   1.000
_cell.length_c   1.000
_cell.angle_alpha   90.00
_cell.angle_beta   90.00
_cell.angle_gamma   90.00
#
_symmetry.space_group_name_H-M   'P 1'
#
loop_
_entity.id
_entity.type
_entity.pdbx_description
1 polymer ?
#
loop_
_entity_poly.entity_id
_entity_poly.type
_entity_poly.pdbx_seq_one_letter_code
_entity_poly.pdbx_strand_id
1 'polypeptide(L)' 'MKLQVNLKGSWRDVLHSFPEKHEPEVRASAGRLAFLAGGKCKFRIADDENRALAYCEAPFFTWKNAFRGTGSE' A
#
# COMPACT_ATOMS: atom_id res chain seq x y z
N MET A 1 5.92 4.62 -8.77
CA MET A 1 5.04 3.89 -7.82
C MET A 1 3.79 4.68 -7.55
N LYS A 2 2.73 4.02 -7.10
CA LYS A 2 1.41 4.59 -6.79
C LYS A 2 1.00 4.20 -5.38
N LEU A 3 0.28 5.08 -4.69
CA LEU A 3 -0.40 4.73 -3.43
C LEU A 3 -1.86 4.48 -3.77
N GLN A 4 -2.37 3.31 -3.38
CA GLN A 4 -3.75 2.93 -3.61
C GLN A 4 -4.45 2.61 -2.29
N VAL A 5 -5.74 2.93 -2.22
CA VAL A 5 -6.62 2.63 -1.08
C VAL A 5 -7.75 1.71 -1.50
N ASN A 6 -8.12 0.79 -0.62
CA ASN A 6 -9.30 -0.05 -0.73
C ASN A 6 -10.26 0.29 0.42
N LEU A 7 -11.43 0.83 0.08
CA LEU A 7 -12.46 1.21 1.03
C LEU A 7 -13.64 0.23 1.07
N LYS A 8 -13.94 -0.46 -0.04
CA LYS A 8 -15.13 -1.32 -0.23
C LYS A 8 -14.91 -2.43 -1.27
N GLY A 9 -13.74 -3.05 -1.29
CA GLY A 9 -13.39 -4.13 -2.22
C GLY A 9 -12.75 -3.67 -3.54
N SER A 10 -12.71 -2.37 -3.83
CA SER A 10 -12.04 -1.83 -5.03
C SER A 10 -10.86 -0.92 -4.66
N TRP A 11 -9.74 -1.10 -5.39
CA TRP A 11 -8.56 -0.24 -5.28
C TRP A 11 -8.73 1.06 -6.07
N ARG A 12 -8.30 2.18 -5.48
CA ARG A 12 -8.29 3.50 -6.11
C ARG A 12 -6.97 4.21 -5.83
N ASP A 13 -6.48 4.98 -6.79
CA ASP A 13 -5.29 5.80 -6.62
C ASP A 13 -5.56 6.95 -5.63
N VAL A 14 -4.70 7.07 -4.63
CA VAL A 14 -4.59 8.23 -3.73
C VAL A 14 -3.45 9.12 -4.21
N LEU A 15 -2.34 8.52 -4.61
CA LEU A 15 -1.22 9.18 -5.27
C LEU A 15 -0.91 8.44 -6.56
N HIS A 16 -1.04 9.15 -7.70
CA HIS A 16 -0.86 8.58 -9.03
C HIS A 16 0.59 8.25 -9.38
N SER A 17 1.56 8.99 -8.84
CA SER A 17 2.97 8.67 -8.98
C SER A 17 3.79 9.28 -7.85
N PHE A 18 4.79 8.56 -7.37
CA PHE A 18 5.85 9.09 -6.52
C PHE A 18 7.17 8.31 -6.72
N PRO A 19 8.33 8.99 -6.55
CA PRO A 19 9.66 8.35 -6.56
C PRO A 19 9.93 7.42 -5.37
N GLU A 20 10.82 6.44 -5.55
CA GLU A 20 11.25 5.47 -4.52
C GLU A 20 11.76 6.10 -3.23
N LYS A 21 12.51 7.20 -3.33
CA LYS A 21 12.99 7.94 -2.15
C LYS A 21 11.88 8.43 -1.21
N HIS A 22 10.65 8.57 -1.69
CA HIS A 22 9.50 8.99 -0.88
C HIS A 22 8.69 7.83 -0.30
N GLU A 23 9.02 6.58 -0.63
CA GLU A 23 8.30 5.41 -0.12
C GLU A 23 8.20 5.37 1.41
N PRO A 24 9.27 5.64 2.18
CA PRO A 24 9.19 5.59 3.65
C PRO A 24 8.18 6.60 4.22
N GLU A 25 8.15 7.81 3.67
CA GLU A 25 7.23 8.89 4.09
C GLU A 25 5.78 8.56 3.72
N VAL A 26 5.57 8.02 2.52
CA VAL A 26 4.26 7.54 2.06
C VAL A 26 3.74 6.43 2.96
N ARG A 27 4.58 5.44 3.30
CA ARG A 27 4.24 4.35 4.23
C ARG A 27 3.82 4.90 5.59
N ALA A 28 4.62 5.79 6.18
CA ALA A 28 4.33 6.38 7.48
C ALA A 28 2.99 7.13 7.49
N SER A 29 2.76 7.99 6.49
CA SER A 29 1.55 8.79 6.38
C SER A 29 0.29 7.95 6.17
N ALA A 30 0.34 6.99 5.24
CA ALA A 30 -0.80 6.12 4.95
C ALA A 30 -1.09 5.14 6.10
N GLY A 31 -0.06 4.63 6.79
CA GLY A 31 -0.25 3.82 8.00
C GLY A 31 -0.96 4.59 9.12
N ARG A 32 -0.56 5.85 9.34
CA ARG A 32 -1.25 6.74 10.30
C ARG A 32 -2.71 7.00 9.91
N LEU A 33 -2.98 7.21 8.63
CA LEU A 33 -4.36 7.35 8.13
C LEU A 33 -5.19 6.08 8.33
N ALA A 34 -4.62 4.90 8.09
CA ALA A 34 -5.30 3.63 8.30
C ALA A 34 -5.71 3.42 9.76
N PHE A 35 -4.79 3.75 10.68
CA PHE A 35 -5.04 3.73 12.13
C PHE A 35 -6.17 4.70 12.51
N LEU A 36 -6.10 5.96 12.07
CA LEU A 36 -7.12 6.99 12.37
C LEU A 36 -8.49 6.66 11.74
N ALA A 37 -8.52 5.98 10.60
CA ALA A 37 -9.75 5.53 9.95
C ALA A 37 -10.43 4.35 10.68
N GLY A 38 -9.90 3.91 11.83
CA GLY A 38 -10.43 2.77 12.59
C GLY A 38 -10.31 1.46 11.81
N GLY A 39 -9.31 1.36 10.94
CA GLY A 39 -9.02 0.15 10.18
C GLY A 39 -10.00 -0.22 9.08
N LYS A 40 -10.87 0.72 8.68
CA LYS A 40 -11.87 0.52 7.63
C LYS A 40 -11.29 0.54 6.20
N CYS A 41 -10.02 0.89 6.06
CA CYS A 41 -9.35 0.99 4.77
C CYS A 41 -8.06 0.16 4.75
N LYS A 42 -7.73 -0.36 3.56
CA LYS A 42 -6.45 -1.00 3.29
C LYS A 42 -5.66 -0.10 2.34
N PHE A 43 -4.36 -0.04 2.51
CA PHE A 43 -3.47 0.63 1.56
C PHE A 43 -2.56 -0.38 0.88
N ARG A 44 -2.15 -0.05 -0.34
CA ARG A 44 -1.03 -0.71 -1.00
C ARG A 44 -0.19 0.30 -1.76
N ILE A 45 1.09 -0.02 -1.88
CA ILE A 45 1.97 0.62 -2.84
C ILE A 45 2.02 -0.28 -4.05
N ALA A 46 1.80 0.26 -5.23
CA ALA A 46 1.82 -0.46 -6.49
C ALA A 46 2.81 0.16 -7.47
N ASP A 47 3.26 -0.62 -8.45
CA ASP A 47 3.98 -0.07 -9.61
C ASP A 47 3.00 0.46 -10.67
N ASP A 48 3.55 0.84 -11.83
CA ASP A 48 2.76 1.43 -12.90
C ASP A 48 1.82 0.43 -13.57
N GLU A 49 2.15 -0.87 -13.51
CA GLU A 49 1.32 -2.00 -13.95
C GLU A 49 0.27 -2.42 -12.90
N ASN A 50 0.12 -1.66 -11.81
CA ASN A 50 -0.75 -1.98 -10.67
C ASN A 50 -0.38 -3.27 -9.92
N ARG A 51 0.85 -3.77 -10.08
CA ARG A 51 1.38 -4.88 -9.28
C ARG A 51 1.69 -4.34 -7.89
N ALA A 52 1.19 -5.02 -6.87
CA ALA A 52 1.42 -4.60 -5.50
C ALA A 52 2.87 -4.87 -5.09
N LEU A 53 3.51 -3.86 -4.51
CA LEU A 53 4.85 -3.92 -3.95
C LEU A 53 4.81 -4.05 -2.42
N ALA A 54 3.80 -3.46 -1.78
CA ALA A 54 3.59 -3.53 -0.34
C ALA A 54 2.12 -3.31 0.03
N TYR A 55 1.71 -3.81 1.20
CA TYR A 55 0.37 -3.71 1.76
C TYR A 55 0.39 -3.19 3.19
N CYS A 56 -0.61 -2.39 3.56
CA CYS A 56 -0.92 -2.00 4.93
C CYS A 56 -2.40 -2.30 5.18
N GLU A 57 -2.67 -3.31 5.99
CA GLU A 57 -4.04 -3.76 6.30
C GLU A 57 -4.18 -4.26 7.74
N ALA A 58 -5.43 -4.44 8.16
CA ALA A 58 -5.80 -5.02 9.44
C ALA A 58 -5.14 -6.40 9.66
N PRO A 59 -4.95 -6.84 10.91
CA PRO A 59 -5.33 -6.18 12.16
C PRO A 59 -4.27 -5.22 12.72
N PHE A 60 -3.04 -5.28 12.21
CA PHE A 60 -1.91 -4.55 12.79
C PHE A 60 -1.56 -3.25 12.04
N PHE A 61 -2.09 -3.04 10.83
CA PHE A 61 -1.78 -1.89 9.97
C PHE A 61 -0.28 -1.66 9.77
N THR A 62 0.51 -2.73 9.90
CA THR A 62 1.93 -2.74 9.60
C THR A 62 2.13 -2.98 8.11
N TRP A 63 3.12 -2.31 7.54
CA TRP A 63 3.47 -2.51 6.14
C TRP A 63 4.17 -3.85 5.95
N LYS A 64 3.64 -4.66 5.03
CA LYS A 64 4.24 -5.92 4.59
C LYS A 64 4.60 -5.79 3.12
N ASN A 65 5.80 -6.22 2.74
CA ASN A 65 6.16 -6.30 1.33
C ASN A 65 5.31 -7.40 0.67
N ALA A 66 4.87 -7.16 -0.56
CA ALA A 66 4.22 -8.20 -1.35
C ALA A 66 5.24 -9.31 -1.62
N PHE A 67 4.82 -10.57 -1.50
CA PHE A 67 5.66 -11.68 -1.94
C PHE A 67 5.97 -11.49 -3.43
N ARG A 68 7.23 -11.13 -3.72
CA ARG A 68 7.79 -11.38 -5.04
C ARG A 68 8.01 -12.88 -5.06
N GLY A 69 7.13 -13.62 -5.74
CA GLY A 69 7.43 -14.99 -6.10
C GLY A 69 8.70 -14.96 -6.95
N THR A 70 9.86 -15.15 -6.33
CA THR A 70 10.98 -15.72 -7.06
C THR A 70 10.54 -17.13 -7.36
N GLY A 71 10.19 -17.40 -8.61
CA GLY A 71 10.11 -18.77 -9.10
C GLY A 71 11.44 -19.44 -8.74
N SER A 72 11.37 -20.47 -7.92
CA SER A 72 12.39 -21.49 -7.84
C SER A 72 11.78 -22.71 -8.53
N GLU A 73 12.14 -22.87 -9.80
CA GLU A 73 12.31 -24.20 -10.39
C GLU A 73 13.47 -24.92 -9.69
#